data_AF-A0A7V9CSI2-F1
#
_entry.id   AF-A0A7V9CSI2-F1
#
_cell.length_a   1.000
_cell.length_b   1.000
_cell.length_c   1.000
_cell.angle_alpha   90.00
_cell.angle_beta   90.00
_cell.angle_gamma   90.00
#
_symmetry.space_group_name_H-M   'P 1'
#
loop_
_entity.id
_entity.type
_entity.pdbx_description
1 polymer ?
#
loop_
_entity_poly.entity_id
_entity_poly.type
_entity_poly.pdbx_seq_one_letter_code
_entity_poly.pdbx_strand_id
1 'polypeptide(L)'
;MTRLMAENGSTYRSLAEQTNLSAGYINHVVHGNRPVPSNDHVERIAAALGVEPEHFLEYRLRVITERLERMPELVDRLYRRLGT
;
A
#
# COMPACT_ATOMS: atom_id res chain seq x y z
N MET A 1 7.01 -5.68 2.25
CA MET A 1 6.53 -6.70 1.28
C MET A 1 7.43 -7.93 1.22
N THR A 2 8.74 -7.79 0.95
CA THR A 2 9.68 -8.93 0.87
C THR A 2 9.63 -9.86 2.08
N ARG A 3 9.55 -9.30 3.28
CA ARG A 3 9.39 -10.06 4.53
C ARG A 3 8.10 -10.90 4.55
N LEU A 4 6.94 -10.31 4.24
CA LEU A 4 5.66 -11.02 4.18
C LEU A 4 5.67 -12.14 3.14
N MET A 5 6.31 -11.90 2.00
CA MET A 5 6.46 -12.92 0.96
C MET A 5 7.28 -14.12 1.46
N ALA A 6 8.36 -13.88 2.21
CA ALA A 6 9.16 -14.94 2.81
C ALA A 6 8.39 -15.71 3.89
N GLU A 7 7.66 -15.00 4.76
CA GLU A 7 6.85 -15.58 5.83
C GLU A 7 5.70 -16.46 5.28
N ASN A 8 5.11 -16.07 4.14
CA ASN A 8 4.01 -16.80 3.50
C ASN A 8 4.46 -17.79 2.42
N GLY A 9 5.76 -17.99 2.22
CA GLY A 9 6.29 -18.85 1.15
C GLY A 9 5.90 -18.41 -0.27
N SER A 10 5.55 -17.14 -0.46
CA SER A 10 5.08 -16.59 -1.73
C SER A 10 6.24 -16.18 -2.63
N THR A 11 6.19 -16.61 -3.89
CA THR A 11 7.09 -16.15 -4.94
C THR A 11 6.48 -14.96 -5.69
N TYR A 12 7.28 -14.20 -6.46
CA TYR A 12 6.74 -13.16 -7.33
C TYR A 12 5.72 -13.72 -8.34
N ARG A 13 5.92 -14.95 -8.81
CA ARG A 13 5.03 -15.62 -9.75
C ARG A 13 3.71 -16.04 -9.11
N SER A 14 3.77 -16.70 -7.94
CA SER A 14 2.55 -17.10 -7.23
C SER A 14 1.74 -15.88 -6.79
N LEU A 15 2.41 -14.80 -6.38
CA LEU A 15 1.75 -13.56 -6.01
C LEU A 15 1.12 -12.87 -7.24
N ALA A 16 1.79 -12.86 -8.38
CA ALA A 16 1.23 -12.37 -9.64
C ALA A 16 -0.03 -13.15 -10.05
N GLU A 17 -0.01 -14.47 -9.94
CA GLU A 17 -1.15 -15.35 -10.23
C GLU A 17 -2.33 -15.07 -9.29
N GLN A 18 -2.11 -15.03 -7.98
CA GLN A 18 -3.16 -14.77 -6.97
C GLN A 18 -3.75 -13.37 -7.10
N THR A 19 -2.92 -12.38 -7.41
CA THR A 19 -3.37 -11.00 -7.52
C THR A 19 -3.89 -10.68 -8.91
N ASN A 20 -3.75 -11.54 -9.92
CA ASN A 20 -3.98 -11.23 -11.33
C ASN A 20 -3.26 -9.92 -11.77
N LEU A 21 -2.03 -9.75 -11.30
CA LEU A 21 -1.11 -8.67 -11.67
C LEU A 21 0.11 -9.28 -12.38
N SER A 22 0.85 -8.49 -13.16
CA SER A 22 2.06 -9.03 -13.80
C SER A 22 3.20 -9.23 -12.79
N ALA A 23 4.00 -10.29 -12.96
CA ALA A 23 5.18 -10.52 -12.12
C ALA A 23 6.18 -9.35 -12.21
N GLY A 24 6.29 -8.71 -13.38
CA GLY A 24 7.08 -7.49 -13.55
C GLY A 24 6.55 -6.33 -12.70
N TYR A 25 5.22 -6.13 -12.67
CA TYR A 25 4.61 -5.13 -11.81
C TYR A 25 4.88 -5.39 -10.33
N ILE A 26 4.63 -6.62 -9.86
CA ILE A 26 4.92 -7.03 -8.47
C ILE A 26 6.40 -6.79 -8.13
N ASN A 27 7.32 -7.15 -9.02
CA ASN A 27 8.75 -6.93 -8.84
C ASN A 27 9.06 -5.42 -8.66
N HIS A 28 8.49 -4.55 -9.50
CA HIS A 28 8.67 -3.12 -9.35
C HIS A 28 8.08 -2.56 -8.05
N VAL A 29 6.92 -3.03 -7.61
CA VAL A 29 6.27 -2.61 -6.36
C VAL A 29 7.14 -2.99 -5.16
N VAL A 30 7.67 -4.21 -5.14
CA VAL A 30 8.54 -4.70 -4.06
C VAL A 30 9.82 -3.89 -3.95
N HIS A 31 10.38 -3.44 -5.08
CA HIS A 31 11.65 -2.71 -5.12
C HIS A 31 11.49 -1.18 -5.18
N GLY A 32 10.26 -0.65 -5.15
CA GLY A 32 10.00 0.81 -5.19
C GLY A 32 10.30 1.49 -6.53
N ASN A 33 10.42 0.73 -7.63
CA ASN A 33 10.87 1.21 -8.94
C ASN A 33 9.73 1.60 -9.90
N ARG A 34 8.48 1.65 -9.43
CA ARG A 34 7.31 2.14 -10.18
C ARG A 34 6.49 3.11 -9.34
N PRO A 35 5.61 3.92 -9.97
CA PRO A 35 4.61 4.68 -9.24
C PRO A 35 3.83 3.76 -8.29
N VAL A 36 3.55 4.31 -7.11
CA VAL A 36 2.87 3.66 -5.99
C VAL A 36 1.60 2.95 -6.48
N PRO A 37 1.33 1.69 -6.07
CA PRO A 37 0.14 0.95 -6.50
C PRO A 37 -1.17 1.69 -6.22
N SER A 38 -2.19 1.53 -7.08
CA SER A 38 -3.56 1.97 -6.77
C SER A 38 -4.10 1.26 -5.52
N ASN A 39 -5.15 1.79 -4.88
CA ASN A 39 -5.74 1.15 -3.69
C ASN A 39 -6.20 -0.27 -4.02
N ASP A 40 -6.84 -0.48 -5.17
CA ASP A 40 -7.23 -1.81 -5.68
C ASP A 40 -6.05 -2.79 -5.73
N HIS A 41 -4.91 -2.35 -6.27
CA HIS A 41 -3.73 -3.21 -6.34
C HIS A 41 -3.15 -3.50 -4.96
N VAL A 42 -3.13 -2.52 -4.05
CA VAL A 42 -2.69 -2.75 -2.67
C VAL A 42 -3.61 -3.75 -1.98
N GLU A 43 -4.93 -3.61 -2.11
CA GLU A 43 -5.92 -4.49 -1.50
C GLU A 43 -5.77 -5.94 -1.99
N ARG A 44 -5.60 -6.14 -3.30
CA ARG A 44 -5.33 -7.47 -3.88
C ARG A 44 -4.03 -8.07 -3.36
N ILE A 45 -2.97 -7.27 -3.27
CA ILE A 45 -1.68 -7.71 -2.72
C ILE A 45 -1.80 -8.04 -1.23
N ALA A 46 -2.51 -7.23 -0.44
CA ALA A 46 -2.76 -7.46 0.98
C ALA A 46 -3.50 -8.78 1.19
N ALA A 47 -4.60 -8.99 0.46
CA ALA A 47 -5.39 -10.21 0.51
C ALA A 47 -4.55 -11.46 0.17
N ALA A 48 -3.74 -11.39 -0.89
CA ALA A 48 -2.85 -12.49 -1.27
C ALA A 48 -1.74 -12.75 -0.24
N LEU A 49 -1.33 -11.74 0.52
CA LEU A 49 -0.36 -11.85 1.60
C LEU A 49 -1.01 -12.09 2.98
N GLY A 50 -2.33 -12.27 3.06
CA GLY A 50 -3.02 -12.51 4.33
C GLY A 50 -2.87 -11.38 5.36
N VAL A 51 -2.76 -10.14 4.90
CA VAL A 51 -2.67 -8.94 5.76
C VAL A 51 -3.71 -7.91 5.35
N GLU A 52 -4.07 -7.04 6.28
CA GLU A 52 -4.91 -5.88 5.97
C GLU A 52 -4.16 -4.86 5.08
N PRO A 53 -4.84 -4.13 4.18
CA PRO A 53 -4.24 -3.09 3.34
C PRO A 53 -3.48 -2.01 4.14
N GLU A 54 -3.92 -1.72 5.37
CA GLU A 54 -3.29 -0.78 6.30
C GLU A 54 -1.87 -1.19 6.71
N HIS A 55 -1.46 -2.44 6.47
CA HIS A 55 -0.07 -2.84 6.62
C HIS A 55 0.86 -2.00 5.72
N PHE A 56 0.35 -1.53 4.57
CA PHE A 56 1.08 -0.68 3.64
C PHE A 56 0.93 0.80 4.03
N LEU A 57 2.06 1.51 4.20
CA LEU A 57 2.07 2.91 4.60
C LEU A 57 1.35 3.80 3.58
N GLU A 58 1.54 3.52 2.30
CA GLU A 58 0.99 4.29 1.19
C GLU A 58 -0.53 4.19 1.10
N TYR A 59 -1.10 3.05 1.55
CA TYR A 59 -2.54 2.88 1.69
C TYR A 59 -3.06 3.77 2.82
N ARG A 60 -2.44 3.67 4.01
CA ARG A 60 -2.80 4.51 5.17
C ARG A 60 -2.71 6.00 4.85
N LEU A 61 -1.64 6.43 4.19
CA LEU A 61 -1.46 7.84 3.81
C LEU A 61 -2.58 8.31 2.89
N ARG A 62 -2.97 7.54 1.87
CA ARG A 62 -4.09 7.90 0.99
C ARG A 62 -5.41 7.99 1.75
N VAL A 63 -5.74 6.99 2.55
CA VAL A 63 -6.97 6.98 3.35
C VAL A 63 -7.01 8.17 4.31
N ILE A 64 -5.88 8.50 4.94
CA ILE A 64 -5.77 9.67 5.82
C ILE A 64 -5.98 10.95 5.01
N THR A 65 -5.30 11.14 3.89
CA THR A 65 -5.44 12.33 3.04
C THR A 65 -6.88 12.54 2.56
N GLU A 66 -7.52 11.51 2.00
CA GLU A 66 -8.91 11.56 1.51
C GLU A 66 -9.90 11.93 2.63
N ARG A 67 -9.64 11.48 3.86
CA ARG A 67 -10.47 11.85 5.02
C ARG A 67 -10.17 13.28 5.49
N LEU A 68 -8.91 13.69 5.50
CA LEU A 68 -8.48 15.03 5.89
C LEU A 68 -9.05 16.11 4.97
N GLU A 69 -9.20 15.83 3.67
CA GLU A 69 -9.85 16.72 2.71
C GLU A 69 -11.29 17.10 3.11
N ARG A 70 -11.97 16.23 3.87
CA ARG A 70 -13.34 16.47 4.37
C ARG A 70 -13.36 17.09 5.77
N MET A 71 -12.19 17.36 6.36
CA MET A 71 -12.03 17.79 7.75
C MET A 71 -11.04 18.96 7.87
N PRO A 72 -11.34 20.15 7.30
CA PRO A 72 -10.42 21.28 7.26
C PRO A 72 -9.90 21.69 8.65
N GLU A 73 -10.77 21.69 9.66
CA GLU A 73 -10.38 22.00 11.05
C GLU A 73 -9.31 21.07 11.61
N LEU A 74 -9.30 19.80 11.21
CA LEU A 74 -8.27 18.84 11.62
C LEU A 74 -6.97 19.08 10.86
N VAL A 75 -7.04 19.43 9.58
CA VAL A 75 -5.88 19.84 8.77
C VAL A 75 -5.19 21.04 9.43
N ASP A 76 -5.94 22.07 9.81
CA ASP A 76 -5.37 23.27 10.46
C ASP A 76 -4.70 22.96 11.80
N ARG A 77 -5.26 22.03 12.57
CA ARG A 77 -4.63 21.56 13.82
C ARG A 77 -3.36 20.78 13.55
N LEU A 78 -3.36 19.89 12.55
CA LEU A 78 -2.17 19.13 12.15
C LEU A 78 -1.08 20.06 11.63
N TYR A 79 -1.42 21.03 10.79
CA TYR A 79 -0.49 22.02 10.27
C TYR A 79 0.13 22.85 11.38
N ARG A 80 -0.66 23.38 12.33
CA ARG A 80 -0.11 24.11 13.50
C ARG A 80 0.83 23.26 14.37
N ARG A 81 0.63 21.94 14.39
CA ARG A 81 1.42 21.03 15.23
C ARG A 81 2.68 20.51 14.53
N LEU A 82 2.63 20.32 13.21
CA LEU A 82 3.67 19.62 12.43
C LEU A 82 4.34 20.51 11.39
N GLY A 83 3.69 21.59 10.96
CA GLY A 83 4.23 22.57 10.05
C GLY A 83 5.24 23.45 10.78
N THR A 84 6.52 23.26 10.46
CA THR A 84 7.59 24.21 10.76
C THR A 84 7.59 25.35 9.76
#